data_AF-A0A2A2R4G5-F1
#
_entry.id   AF-A0A2A2R4G5-F1
#
_cell.length_a   1.000
_cell.length_b   1.000
_cell.length_c   1.000
_cell.angle_alpha   90.00
_cell.angle_beta   90.00
_cell.angle_gamma   90.00
#
_symmetry.space_group_name_H-M   'P 1'
#
loop_
_entity.id
_entity.type
_entity.pdbx_description
1 polymer ?
#
loop_
_entity_poly.entity_id
_entity_poly.type
_entity_poly.pdbx_seq_one_letter_code
_entity_poly.pdbx_strand_id
1 'polypeptide(L)'
;MWKARGIRGVLLGPCDKELCQPPFEWNDLAWVAIGHSLSLPLLHRVRRDFDADIERAIARLTQKGGHRPGFLSEPESHHLFHTSLLRSALTYYHTSGESCPEPYIELPFNDVSRFRAWIKSMRIDSLIVSRPMPLLQSAVGRKLPSVILSPNEQGVIPERCDGFIANYQAMGHTSINLMHHLLMNRHLGIPELPQTMLASSPWHQFRTAPGKFAQ
;
A
#
# COMPACT_ATOMS: atom_id res chain seq x y z
N MET A 1 14.57 -26.56 -15.28
CA MET A 1 14.10 -27.37 -14.12
C MET A 1 12.57 -27.42 -13.99
N TRP A 2 11.83 -26.32 -14.18
CA TRP A 2 10.37 -26.29 -13.97
C TRP A 2 9.55 -26.99 -15.05
N LYS A 3 9.92 -26.85 -16.33
CA LYS A 3 9.27 -27.52 -17.47
C LYS A 3 9.34 -29.06 -17.34
N ALA A 4 10.48 -29.58 -16.87
CA ALA A 4 10.68 -31.00 -16.59
C ALA A 4 9.74 -31.55 -15.49
N ARG A 5 9.10 -30.66 -14.71
CA ARG A 5 8.09 -30.99 -13.69
C ARG A 5 6.66 -30.71 -14.15
N GLY A 6 6.45 -30.40 -15.43
CA GLY A 6 5.12 -30.11 -16.00
C GLY A 6 4.55 -28.73 -15.62
N ILE A 7 5.35 -27.84 -15.01
CA ILE A 7 4.93 -26.47 -14.69
C ILE A 7 4.80 -25.68 -15.99
N ARG A 8 3.64 -25.03 -16.19
CA ARG A 8 3.36 -24.19 -17.38
C ARG A 8 3.17 -22.71 -17.07
N GLY A 9 2.97 -22.36 -15.80
CA GLY A 9 2.76 -20.99 -15.39
C GLY A 9 3.15 -20.76 -13.94
N VAL A 10 3.51 -19.53 -13.61
CA VAL A 10 4.09 -19.15 -12.32
C VAL A 10 3.44 -17.86 -11.81
N LEU A 11 2.87 -17.94 -10.60
CA LEU A 11 2.48 -16.78 -9.83
C LEU A 11 3.69 -16.33 -9.01
N LEU A 12 4.23 -15.15 -9.32
CA LEU A 12 5.36 -14.59 -8.61
C LEU A 12 4.86 -13.65 -7.52
N GLY A 13 4.98 -14.08 -6.26
CA GLY A 13 4.64 -13.26 -5.10
C GLY A 13 5.60 -12.09 -4.90
N PRO A 14 5.36 -11.26 -3.87
CA PRO A 14 6.29 -10.21 -3.49
C PRO A 14 7.70 -10.76 -3.26
N CYS A 15 8.71 -10.03 -3.71
CA CYS A 15 10.13 -10.35 -3.59
C CYS A 15 10.81 -9.29 -2.74
N ASP A 16 11.86 -9.67 -2.02
CA ASP A 16 12.71 -8.72 -1.32
C ASP A 16 13.37 -7.76 -2.32
N LYS A 17 13.80 -6.58 -1.84
CA LYS A 17 14.42 -5.53 -2.67
C LYS A 17 15.62 -6.04 -3.49
N GLU A 18 16.30 -7.08 -3.03
CA GLU A 18 17.45 -7.69 -3.71
C GLU A 18 17.05 -8.60 -4.89
N LEU A 19 15.77 -8.97 -4.99
CA LEU A 19 15.21 -9.88 -6.01
C LEU A 19 14.25 -9.17 -6.97
N CYS A 20 14.40 -7.85 -7.15
CA CYS A 20 13.58 -7.06 -8.07
C CYS A 20 13.72 -7.45 -9.55
N GLN A 21 14.74 -8.26 -9.88
CA GLN A 21 15.06 -8.77 -11.22
C GLN A 21 15.57 -10.22 -11.16
N PRO A 22 14.71 -11.21 -10.91
CA PRO A 22 15.17 -12.57 -10.75
C PRO A 22 15.68 -13.13 -12.10
N PRO A 23 16.80 -13.87 -12.12
CA PRO A 23 17.41 -14.38 -13.35
C PRO A 23 16.71 -15.65 -13.85
N PHE A 24 15.40 -15.58 -14.10
CA PHE A 24 14.62 -16.70 -14.62
C PHE A 24 14.66 -16.78 -16.15
N GLU A 25 14.47 -18.00 -16.66
CA GLU A 25 14.17 -18.23 -18.07
C GLU A 25 12.69 -17.95 -18.32
N TRP A 26 12.37 -16.75 -18.82
CA TRP A 26 10.99 -16.26 -18.89
C TRP A 26 10.17 -16.88 -20.03
N ASN A 27 10.78 -17.18 -21.17
CA ASN A 27 10.10 -17.40 -22.46
C ASN A 27 9.11 -18.58 -22.51
N ASP A 28 9.29 -19.58 -21.65
CA ASP A 28 8.61 -20.87 -21.74
C ASP A 28 7.39 -21.03 -20.84
N LEU A 29 7.11 -20.03 -20.00
CA LEU A 29 6.07 -20.10 -18.98
C LEU A 29 5.16 -18.88 -19.06
N ALA A 30 3.91 -19.04 -18.64
CA ALA A 30 3.06 -17.90 -18.34
C ALA A 30 3.45 -17.30 -16.99
N TRP A 31 3.47 -15.97 -16.88
CA TRP A 31 3.85 -15.29 -15.64
C TRP A 31 2.84 -14.25 -15.21
N VAL A 32 2.51 -14.26 -13.92
CA VAL A 32 1.73 -13.20 -13.28
C VAL A 32 2.42 -12.80 -11.99
N ALA A 33 2.75 -11.52 -11.86
CA ALA A 33 3.29 -10.97 -10.63
C ALA A 33 2.18 -10.51 -9.67
N ILE A 34 2.43 -10.61 -8.37
CA ILE A 34 1.53 -10.13 -7.32
C ILE A 34 2.23 -9.02 -6.54
N GLY A 35 1.57 -7.88 -6.39
CA GLY A 35 2.07 -6.75 -5.61
C GLY A 35 3.01 -5.81 -6.38
N HIS A 36 3.97 -5.19 -5.70
CA HIS A 36 4.73 -4.05 -6.24
C HIS A 36 6.23 -4.29 -6.38
N SER A 37 6.76 -5.38 -5.83
CA SER A 37 8.21 -5.60 -5.69
C SER A 37 8.94 -5.92 -6.99
N LEU A 38 8.27 -6.52 -7.98
CA LEU A 38 8.92 -6.84 -9.25
C LEU A 38 9.01 -5.57 -10.11
N SER A 39 10.24 -5.10 -10.29
CA SER A 39 10.57 -3.94 -11.13
C SER A 39 10.73 -4.35 -12.59
N LEU A 40 11.52 -5.39 -12.86
CA LEU A 40 11.71 -5.94 -14.20
C LEU A 40 11.80 -7.48 -14.17
N PRO A 41 11.35 -8.16 -15.24
CA PRO A 41 10.66 -7.61 -16.40
C PRO A 41 9.23 -7.13 -16.08
N LEU A 42 8.64 -6.34 -17.00
CA LEU A 42 7.25 -5.90 -16.85
C LEU A 42 6.32 -7.06 -17.20
N LEU A 43 5.77 -7.70 -16.18
CA LEU A 43 4.81 -8.80 -16.33
C LEU A 43 3.37 -8.33 -16.15
N HIS A 44 2.43 -9.15 -16.62
CA HIS A 44 1.06 -9.08 -16.16
C HIS A 44 1.01 -9.15 -14.64
N ARG A 45 0.15 -8.36 -14.01
CA ARG A 45 0.21 -8.16 -12.56
C ARG A 45 -1.15 -7.93 -11.93
N VAL A 46 -1.31 -8.45 -10.71
CA VAL A 46 -2.38 -8.06 -9.80
C VAL A 46 -1.77 -7.35 -8.61
N ARG A 47 -2.24 -6.14 -8.31
CA ARG A 47 -1.76 -5.37 -7.16
C ARG A 47 -2.91 -4.66 -6.46
N ARG A 48 -2.67 -4.28 -5.21
CA ARG A 48 -3.61 -3.45 -4.46
C ARG A 48 -3.66 -2.03 -5.03
N ASP A 49 -4.84 -1.44 -5.02
CA ASP A 49 -5.04 -0.05 -5.42
C ASP A 49 -4.81 0.93 -4.27
N PHE A 50 -3.53 1.22 -4.00
CA PHE A 50 -3.19 2.17 -2.92
C PHE A 50 -3.64 3.60 -3.24
N ASP A 51 -3.71 3.98 -4.51
CA ASP A 51 -4.11 5.33 -4.90
C ASP A 51 -5.59 5.53 -4.56
N ALA A 52 -6.46 4.58 -4.95
CA ALA A 52 -7.87 4.61 -4.59
C ALA A 52 -8.11 4.51 -3.06
N ASP A 53 -7.28 3.76 -2.34
CA ASP A 53 -7.35 3.69 -0.88
C ASP A 53 -7.00 5.04 -0.24
N ILE A 54 -5.97 5.73 -0.72
CA ILE A 54 -5.57 7.04 -0.20
C ILE A 54 -6.61 8.11 -0.54
N GLU A 55 -7.16 8.12 -1.76
CA GLU A 55 -8.24 9.05 -2.13
C GLU A 55 -9.47 8.88 -1.23
N ARG A 56 -9.87 7.62 -0.97
CA ARG A 56 -10.94 7.31 -0.01
C ARG A 56 -10.57 7.71 1.41
N ALA A 57 -9.30 7.58 1.82
CA ALA A 57 -8.83 8.02 3.13
C ALA A 57 -9.00 9.53 3.30
N ILE A 58 -8.55 10.32 2.31
CA ILE A 58 -8.69 11.78 2.28
C ILE A 58 -10.17 12.15 2.41
N ALA A 59 -11.03 11.61 1.53
CA ALA A 59 -12.47 11.92 1.54
C ALA A 59 -13.13 11.67 2.90
N ARG A 60 -12.75 10.57 3.59
CA ARG A 60 -13.27 10.23 4.92
C ARG A 60 -12.73 11.14 6.01
N LEU A 61 -11.46 11.52 5.95
CA LEU A 61 -10.88 12.49 6.88
C LEU A 61 -11.53 13.87 6.71
N THR A 62 -11.77 14.31 5.48
CA THR A 62 -12.49 15.54 5.18
C THR A 62 -13.92 15.53 5.72
N GLN A 63 -14.66 14.43 5.58
CA GLN A 63 -15.98 14.28 6.19
C GLN A 63 -15.97 14.36 7.72
N LYS A 64 -14.82 14.07 8.36
CA LYS A 64 -14.60 14.20 9.81
C LYS A 64 -14.03 15.57 10.21
N GLY A 65 -13.94 16.52 9.29
CA GLY A 65 -13.40 17.87 9.52
C GLY A 65 -11.88 17.98 9.45
N GLY A 66 -11.18 16.98 8.90
CA GLY A 66 -9.75 17.06 8.59
C GLY A 66 -9.52 17.76 7.25
N HIS A 67 -8.84 18.89 7.25
CA HIS A 67 -8.59 19.71 6.06
C HIS A 67 -7.12 19.73 5.65
N ARG A 68 -6.22 19.40 6.58
CA ARG A 68 -4.76 19.42 6.40
C ARG A 68 -4.16 18.05 6.71
N PRO A 69 -4.45 17.03 5.87
CA PRO A 69 -3.91 15.70 6.04
C PRO A 69 -2.39 15.71 5.87
N GLY A 70 -1.70 15.06 6.81
CA GLY A 70 -0.30 14.72 6.70
C GLY A 70 -0.15 13.29 6.21
N PHE A 71 0.78 13.08 5.28
CA PHE A 71 1.07 11.78 4.69
C PHE A 71 2.38 11.27 5.30
N LEU A 72 2.32 10.12 5.98
CA LEU A 72 3.45 9.61 6.75
C LEU A 72 3.74 8.16 6.36
N SER A 73 5.02 7.87 6.11
CA SER A 73 5.49 6.50 5.97
C SER A 73 6.78 6.25 6.73
N GLU A 74 6.98 5.01 7.13
CA GLU A 74 8.24 4.52 7.68
C GLU A 74 9.20 4.14 6.53
N PRO A 75 10.51 4.46 6.63
CA PRO A 75 11.49 4.12 5.59
C PRO A 75 11.54 2.63 5.19
N GLU A 76 11.25 1.72 6.12
CA GLU A 76 11.18 0.29 5.83
C GLU A 76 10.02 -0.07 4.87
N SER A 77 8.91 0.67 4.98
CA SER A 77 7.72 0.52 4.14
C SER A 77 7.80 1.30 2.82
N HIS A 78 8.92 1.98 2.55
CA HIS A 78 9.13 2.88 1.40
C HIS A 78 8.69 2.26 0.08
N HIS A 79 9.09 1.02 -0.19
CA HIS A 79 8.84 0.35 -1.47
C HIS A 79 7.35 0.06 -1.78
N LEU A 80 6.47 0.05 -0.77
CA LEU A 80 5.04 -0.24 -0.97
C LEU A 80 4.20 1.03 -1.10
N PHE A 81 4.47 2.04 -0.28
CA PHE A 81 3.58 3.18 -0.12
C PHE A 81 4.17 4.52 -0.60
N HIS A 82 5.49 4.65 -0.71
CA HIS A 82 6.15 5.93 -0.93
C HIS A 82 5.58 6.69 -2.12
N THR A 83 5.62 6.08 -3.31
CA THR A 83 5.19 6.72 -4.54
C THR A 83 3.70 7.11 -4.50
N SER A 84 2.85 6.27 -3.91
CA SER A 84 1.42 6.54 -3.80
C SER A 84 1.11 7.63 -2.77
N LEU A 85 1.74 7.61 -1.60
CA LEU A 85 1.58 8.64 -0.57
C LEU A 85 2.11 9.99 -1.04
N LEU A 86 3.34 10.04 -1.57
CA LEU A 86 3.94 11.27 -2.07
C LEU A 86 3.12 11.88 -3.20
N ARG A 87 2.72 11.08 -4.19
CA ARG A 87 1.87 11.53 -5.30
C ARG A 87 0.53 12.06 -4.80
N SER A 88 -0.12 11.34 -3.90
CA SER A 88 -1.42 11.77 -3.35
C SER A 88 -1.29 13.05 -2.53
N ALA A 89 -0.22 13.21 -1.75
CA ALA A 89 0.06 14.42 -0.98
C ALA A 89 0.22 15.63 -1.91
N LEU A 90 1.06 15.50 -2.93
CA LEU A 90 1.31 16.57 -3.91
C LEU A 90 0.04 16.94 -4.68
N THR A 91 -0.71 15.94 -5.16
CA THR A 91 -1.98 16.17 -5.86
C THR A 91 -3.00 16.86 -4.96
N TYR A 92 -3.13 16.44 -3.71
CA TYR A 92 -4.08 17.05 -2.76
C TYR A 92 -3.77 18.53 -2.53
N TYR A 93 -2.54 18.88 -2.16
CA TYR A 93 -2.19 20.27 -1.86
C TYR A 93 -2.12 21.16 -3.10
N HIS A 94 -1.79 20.59 -4.26
CA HIS A 94 -1.89 21.32 -5.53
C HIS A 94 -3.34 21.68 -5.88
N THR A 95 -4.29 20.75 -5.66
CA THR A 95 -5.70 20.95 -6.02
C THR A 95 -6.51 21.71 -4.98
N SER A 96 -6.16 21.63 -3.69
CA SER A 96 -6.85 22.36 -2.63
C SER A 96 -6.52 23.86 -2.61
N GLY A 97 -5.41 24.27 -3.25
CA GLY A 97 -4.89 25.63 -3.16
C GLY A 97 -4.25 25.96 -1.81
N GLU A 98 -4.19 25.00 -0.88
CA GLU A 98 -3.48 25.17 0.38
C GLU A 98 -1.97 25.00 0.21
N SER A 99 -1.19 25.85 0.86
CA SER A 99 0.25 25.67 0.94
C SER A 99 0.61 24.75 2.11
N CYS A 100 1.21 23.61 1.78
CA CYS A 100 1.93 22.75 2.72
C CYS A 100 3.25 22.35 2.05
N PRO A 101 4.38 22.96 2.44
CA PRO A 101 5.65 22.73 1.73
C PRO A 101 6.20 21.31 1.92
N GLU A 102 5.86 20.64 3.02
CA GLU A 102 6.28 19.26 3.31
C GLU A 102 5.05 18.44 3.76
N PRO A 103 4.13 18.09 2.85
CA PRO A 103 2.89 17.39 3.19
C PRO A 103 3.10 15.89 3.42
N TYR A 104 4.25 15.39 2.96
CA TYR A 104 4.70 14.01 3.08
C TYR A 104 6.01 13.98 3.86
N ILE A 105 6.14 13.07 4.81
CA ILE A 105 7.40 12.84 5.53
C ILE A 105 7.70 11.34 5.67
N GLU A 106 8.99 11.04 5.57
CA GLU A 106 9.55 9.74 5.96
C GLU A 106 10.36 9.88 7.24
N LEU A 107 9.97 9.10 8.25
CA LEU A 107 10.72 9.01 9.50
C LEU A 107 10.48 7.64 10.17
N PRO A 108 11.49 7.10 10.88
CA PRO A 108 11.30 5.95 11.75
C PRO A 108 10.24 6.23 12.82
N PHE A 109 9.32 5.31 13.10
CA PHE A 109 8.19 5.57 14.01
C PHE A 109 8.57 5.68 15.50
N ASN A 110 9.87 5.74 15.79
CA ASN A 110 10.42 6.11 17.09
C ASN A 110 10.94 7.56 17.16
N ASP A 111 11.02 8.30 16.04
CA ASP A 111 11.46 9.69 16.00
C ASP A 111 10.31 10.66 16.32
N VAL A 112 9.94 10.65 17.59
CA VAL A 112 8.87 11.49 18.16
C VAL A 112 9.14 12.98 17.98
N SER A 113 10.40 13.40 18.14
CA SER A 113 10.79 14.81 18.10
C SER A 113 10.57 15.40 16.71
N ARG A 114 11.03 14.71 15.67
CA ARG A 114 10.82 15.14 14.27
C ARG A 114 9.34 15.12 13.89
N PHE A 115 8.61 14.07 14.30
CA PHE A 115 7.18 13.98 14.07
C PHE A 115 6.41 15.16 14.69
N ARG A 116 6.67 15.50 15.96
CA ARG A 116 6.05 16.66 16.62
C ARG A 116 6.37 17.97 15.93
N ALA A 117 7.62 18.16 15.53
CA ALA A 117 8.06 19.36 14.82
C ALA A 117 7.29 19.53 13.50
N TRP A 118 7.19 18.44 12.73
CA TRP A 118 6.47 18.40 11.46
C TRP A 118 4.96 18.67 11.61
N ILE A 119 4.28 18.01 12.55
CA ILE A 119 2.85 18.26 12.83
C ILE A 119 2.62 19.73 13.17
N LYS A 120 3.51 20.34 13.97
CA LYS A 120 3.38 21.74 14.40
C LYS A 120 3.66 22.71 13.25
N SER A 121 4.76 22.53 12.51
CA SER A 121 5.18 23.45 11.44
C SER A 121 4.20 23.45 10.27
N MET A 122 3.72 22.26 9.88
CA MET A 122 2.79 22.09 8.77
C MET A 122 1.33 22.22 9.20
N ARG A 123 1.07 22.34 10.52
CA ARG A 123 -0.26 22.40 11.16
C ARG A 123 -1.18 21.25 10.72
N ILE A 124 -0.61 20.06 10.62
CA ILE A 124 -1.33 18.83 10.25
C ILE A 124 -2.46 18.55 11.24
N ASP A 125 -3.66 18.32 10.74
CA ASP A 125 -4.87 18.09 11.55
C ASP A 125 -5.40 16.66 11.48
N SER A 126 -4.89 15.86 10.55
CA SER A 126 -5.29 14.48 10.29
C SER A 126 -4.15 13.72 9.62
N LEU A 127 -4.16 12.39 9.67
CA LEU A 127 -3.03 11.59 9.19
C LEU A 127 -3.45 10.45 8.28
N ILE A 128 -2.68 10.24 7.22
CA ILE A 128 -2.72 9.04 6.39
C ILE A 128 -1.37 8.35 6.53
N VAL A 129 -1.38 7.14 7.08
CA VAL A 129 -0.16 6.45 7.53
C VAL A 129 -0.01 5.09 6.87
N SER A 130 1.22 4.70 6.55
CA SER A 130 1.47 3.39 5.94
C SER A 130 1.09 2.23 6.87
N ARG A 131 1.35 2.36 8.18
CA ARG A 131 1.14 1.31 9.19
C ARG A 131 0.82 1.91 10.56
N PRO A 132 0.38 1.10 11.56
CA PRO A 132 0.15 1.59 12.91
C PRO A 132 1.41 2.17 13.56
N MET A 133 1.26 3.35 14.15
CA MET A 133 2.24 4.25 14.78
C MET A 133 1.87 4.63 16.24
N PRO A 134 1.63 3.66 17.15
CA PRO A 134 1.10 3.93 18.48
C PRO A 134 1.96 4.89 19.32
N LEU A 135 3.29 4.80 19.21
CA LEU A 135 4.23 5.67 19.93
C LEU A 135 4.14 7.13 19.46
N LEU A 136 4.04 7.36 18.15
CA LEU A 136 3.90 8.70 17.59
C LEU A 136 2.57 9.33 17.98
N GLN A 137 1.48 8.55 17.97
CA GLN A 137 0.17 9.05 18.38
C GLN A 137 0.09 9.42 19.85
N SER A 138 0.63 8.59 20.75
CA SER A 138 0.65 8.90 22.18
C SER A 138 1.53 10.11 22.50
N ALA A 139 2.53 10.38 21.66
CA ALA A 139 3.38 11.54 21.82
C ALA A 139 2.72 12.86 21.43
N VAL A 140 1.63 12.87 20.68
CA VAL A 140 0.91 14.12 20.38
C VAL A 140 -0.13 14.34 21.47
N GLY A 141 -0.11 15.51 22.10
CA GLY A 141 -1.08 15.88 23.16
C GLY A 141 -2.54 15.94 22.70
N ARG A 142 -2.84 15.61 21.44
CA ARG A 142 -4.18 15.48 20.86
C ARG A 142 -4.26 14.21 20.00
N LYS A 143 -5.40 13.51 20.07
CA LYS A 143 -5.71 12.38 19.18
C LYS A 143 -6.09 12.91 17.79
N LEU A 144 -5.16 12.87 16.84
CA LEU A 144 -5.41 13.21 15.44
C LEU A 144 -6.25 12.09 14.78
N PRO A 145 -7.33 12.41 14.05
CA PRO A 145 -8.00 11.44 13.17
C PRO A 145 -6.98 10.85 12.20
N SER A 146 -6.96 9.53 12.08
CA SER A 146 -5.97 8.86 11.23
C SER A 146 -6.55 7.68 10.47
N VAL A 147 -5.99 7.45 9.28
CA VAL A 147 -6.32 6.32 8.41
C VAL A 147 -5.06 5.53 8.12
N ILE A 148 -5.10 4.24 8.45
CA ILE A 148 -3.99 3.30 8.30
C ILE A 148 -4.18 2.53 6.99
N LEU A 149 -3.20 2.64 6.09
CA LEU A 149 -3.26 1.95 4.79
C LEU A 149 -3.01 0.45 4.91
N SER A 150 -2.13 0.02 5.82
CA SER A 150 -1.85 -1.40 6.04
C SER A 150 -1.71 -1.69 7.54
N PRO A 151 -2.82 -2.00 8.22
CA PRO A 151 -2.77 -2.40 9.61
C PRO A 151 -2.02 -3.74 9.72
N ASN A 152 -1.10 -3.85 10.69
CA ASN A 152 -0.49 -5.15 10.99
C ASN A 152 -1.52 -6.05 11.69
N GLU A 153 -1.59 -7.32 11.29
CA GLU A 153 -2.48 -8.30 11.90
C GLU A 153 -2.24 -8.52 13.41
N GLN A 154 -1.01 -8.26 13.87
CA GLN A 154 -0.61 -8.44 15.27
C GLN A 154 -0.39 -7.10 16.02
N GLY A 155 -0.67 -5.96 15.38
CA GLY A 155 -0.44 -4.64 15.96
C GLY A 155 -1.59 -4.17 16.83
N VAL A 156 -1.28 -3.48 17.94
CA VAL A 156 -2.28 -2.69 18.67
C VAL A 156 -2.69 -1.52 17.77
N ILE A 157 -3.95 -1.52 17.34
CA ILE A 157 -4.51 -0.42 16.56
C ILE A 157 -4.99 0.65 17.54
N PRO A 158 -4.51 1.89 17.43
CA PRO A 158 -4.92 2.94 18.35
C PRO A 158 -6.40 3.32 18.19
N GLU A 159 -6.96 3.93 19.24
CA GLU A 159 -8.34 4.43 19.20
C GLU A 159 -8.52 5.50 18.10
N ARG A 160 -9.71 5.54 17.48
CA ARG A 160 -10.05 6.49 16.39
C ARG A 160 -9.18 6.35 15.13
N CYS A 161 -8.60 5.18 14.90
CA CYS A 161 -8.03 4.83 13.63
C CYS A 161 -9.08 4.13 12.77
N ASP A 162 -9.18 4.53 11.51
CA ASP A 162 -9.79 3.69 10.48
C ASP A 162 -8.67 3.16 9.59
N GLY A 163 -9.01 2.30 8.63
CA GLY A 163 -8.03 1.89 7.65
C GLY A 163 -8.58 0.94 6.61
N PHE A 164 -7.65 0.32 5.92
CA PHE A 164 -7.92 -0.56 4.81
C PHE A 164 -7.17 -1.86 5.01
N ILE A 165 -7.87 -2.97 4.87
CA ILE A 165 -7.27 -4.30 4.97
C ILE A 165 -7.06 -4.82 3.55
N ALA A 166 -5.86 -5.33 3.26
CA ALA A 166 -5.59 -5.92 1.96
C ALA A 166 -6.48 -7.14 1.72
N ASN A 167 -7.16 -7.18 0.58
CA ASN A 167 -7.98 -8.33 0.20
C ASN A 167 -7.12 -9.37 -0.53
N TYR A 168 -6.26 -10.08 0.21
CA TYR A 168 -5.35 -11.07 -0.37
C TYR A 168 -6.08 -12.20 -1.08
N GLN A 169 -7.26 -12.61 -0.59
CA GLN A 169 -8.08 -13.63 -1.22
C GLN A 169 -8.55 -13.18 -2.61
N ALA A 170 -9.08 -11.96 -2.74
CA ALA A 170 -9.48 -11.42 -4.04
C ALA A 170 -8.29 -11.24 -4.99
N MET A 171 -7.14 -10.78 -4.47
CA MET A 171 -5.91 -10.67 -5.27
C MET A 171 -5.44 -12.04 -5.78
N GLY A 172 -5.45 -13.07 -4.92
CA GLY A 172 -5.10 -14.44 -5.29
C GLY A 172 -6.06 -15.00 -6.34
N HIS A 173 -7.36 -14.85 -6.14
CA HIS A 173 -8.38 -15.27 -7.09
C HIS A 173 -8.20 -14.59 -8.46
N THR A 174 -8.00 -13.28 -8.47
CA THR A 174 -7.77 -12.50 -9.70
C THR A 174 -6.49 -12.95 -10.40
N SER A 175 -5.44 -13.26 -9.64
CA SER A 175 -4.16 -13.74 -10.18
C SER A 175 -4.31 -15.11 -10.84
N ILE A 176 -5.07 -16.02 -10.24
CA ILE A 176 -5.35 -17.34 -10.80
C ILE A 176 -6.18 -17.21 -12.09
N ASN A 177 -7.22 -16.37 -12.10
CA ASN A 177 -8.03 -16.16 -13.30
C ASN A 177 -7.21 -15.59 -14.46
N LEU A 178 -6.34 -14.62 -14.17
CA LEU A 178 -5.41 -14.06 -15.14
C LEU A 178 -4.45 -15.13 -15.66
N MET A 179 -3.84 -15.93 -14.77
CA MET A 179 -2.97 -17.05 -15.14
C MET A 179 -3.69 -18.06 -16.03
N HIS A 180 -4.92 -18.45 -15.68
CA HIS A 180 -5.73 -19.36 -16.48
C HIS A 180 -5.97 -18.81 -17.88
N HIS A 181 -6.30 -17.52 -18.01
CA HIS A 181 -6.45 -16.86 -19.30
C HIS A 181 -5.16 -16.91 -20.14
N LEU A 182 -4.00 -16.61 -19.55
CA LEU A 182 -2.71 -16.67 -20.25
C LEU A 182 -2.40 -18.09 -20.75
N LEU A 183 -2.65 -19.10 -19.92
CA LEU A 183 -2.41 -20.50 -20.27
C LEU A 183 -3.33 -20.99 -21.40
N MET A 184 -4.61 -20.62 -21.38
CA MET A 184 -5.57 -21.01 -22.43
C MET A 184 -5.22 -20.39 -23.79
N ASN A 185 -4.70 -19.16 -23.79
CA ASN A 185 -4.34 -18.45 -25.02
C ASN A 185 -2.86 -18.62 -25.40
N ARG A 186 -2.10 -19.44 -24.67
CA ARG A 186 -0.65 -19.66 -24.87
C ARG A 186 0.16 -18.36 -24.86
N HIS A 187 -0.23 -17.39 -24.04
CA HIS A 187 0.57 -16.21 -23.75
C HIS A 187 1.69 -16.59 -22.76
N LEU A 188 2.89 -16.75 -23.29
CA LEU A 188 4.09 -17.17 -22.55
C LEU A 188 5.16 -16.08 -22.64
N GLY A 189 6.13 -16.11 -21.73
CA GLY A 189 7.21 -15.14 -21.75
C GLY A 189 6.86 -13.80 -21.12
N ILE A 190 7.68 -12.82 -21.44
CA ILE A 190 7.47 -11.43 -21.06
C ILE A 190 6.46 -10.84 -22.04
N PRO A 191 5.34 -10.25 -21.57
CA PRO A 191 4.34 -9.68 -22.47
C PRO A 191 4.84 -8.39 -23.12
N GLU A 192 4.49 -8.18 -24.40
CA GLU A 192 4.71 -6.90 -25.09
C GLU A 192 3.88 -5.77 -24.47
N LEU A 193 2.66 -6.10 -24.04
CA LEU A 193 1.70 -5.18 -23.43
C LEU A 193 1.27 -5.72 -22.05
N PRO A 194 2.06 -5.44 -20.99
CA PRO A 194 1.73 -5.90 -19.64
C PRO A 194 0.45 -5.23 -19.13
N GLN A 195 -0.45 -6.04 -18.58
CA GLN A 195 -1.69 -5.56 -17.97
C GLN A 195 -1.60 -5.58 -16.44
N THR A 196 -2.11 -4.54 -15.79
CA THR A 196 -2.20 -4.47 -14.33
C THR A 196 -3.66 -4.46 -13.90
N MET A 197 -4.04 -5.42 -13.06
CA MET A 197 -5.33 -5.42 -12.37
C MET A 197 -5.17 -4.85 -10.96
N LEU A 198 -6.03 -3.90 -10.63
CA LEU A 198 -6.05 -3.19 -9.35
C LEU A 198 -7.15 -3.77 -8.47
N ALA A 199 -6.76 -4.32 -7.32
CA ALA A 199 -7.67 -4.87 -6.33
C ALA A 199 -8.03 -3.80 -5.29
N SER A 200 -9.34 -3.56 -5.13
CA SER A 200 -9.86 -2.64 -4.12
C SER A 200 -9.78 -3.22 -2.71
N SER A 201 -9.53 -2.36 -1.73
CA SER A 201 -9.48 -2.77 -0.32
C SER A 201 -10.77 -2.38 0.42
N PRO A 202 -11.36 -3.29 1.21
CA PRO A 202 -12.47 -2.94 2.08
C PRO A 202 -12.03 -1.93 3.14
N TRP A 203 -12.92 -0.98 3.43
CA TRP A 203 -12.77 -0.08 4.56
C TRP A 203 -13.02 -0.82 5.87
N HIS A 204 -12.24 -0.52 6.89
CA HIS A 204 -12.43 -1.03 8.23
C HIS A 204 -12.41 0.10 9.25
N GLN A 205 -13.42 0.12 10.13
CA GLN A 205 -13.43 1.00 11.29
C GLN A 205 -12.87 0.23 12.48
N PHE A 206 -11.69 0.60 12.96
CA PHE A 206 -11.13 -0.08 14.13
C PHE A 206 -11.79 0.49 15.38
N ARG A 207 -12.84 -0.20 15.84
CA ARG A 207 -13.42 0.04 17.16
C ARG A 207 -12.52 -0.65 18.17
N THR A 208 -12.15 0.07 19.22
CA THR A 208 -11.30 -0.42 20.30
C THR A 208 -11.80 -1.76 20.86
N ALA A 209 -11.08 -2.83 20.55
CA ALA A 209 -11.01 -4.05 21.32
C ALA A 209 -9.73 -4.80 20.91
N PRO A 210 -9.03 -5.49 21.83
CA PRO A 210 -7.98 -6.43 21.46
C PRO A 210 -8.65 -7.63 20.78
N GLY A 211 -8.83 -7.54 19.46
CA GLY A 211 -9.51 -8.55 18.67
C GLY A 211 -8.67 -8.87 17.45
N LYS A 212 -8.22 -10.13 17.35
CA LYS A 212 -7.52 -10.68 16.19
C LYS A 212 -8.32 -10.40 14.93
N PHE A 213 -7.63 -10.02 13.85
CA PHE A 213 -8.23 -9.98 12.51
C PHE A 213 -8.74 -11.39 12.18
N ALA A 214 -10.02 -11.49 11.81
CA ALA A 214 -10.59 -12.76 11.36
C ALA A 214 -9.89 -13.15 10.04
N GLN A 215 -9.37 -14.38 10.03
CA GLN A 215 -8.71 -15.04 8.92
C GLN A 215 -9.67 -15.32 7.77
#